data_AF-A0A9W8GTA8-F1
#
_entry.id   AF-A0A9W8GTA8-F1
#
_cell.length_a   1.000
_cell.length_b   1.000
_cell.length_c   1.000
_cell.angle_alpha   90.00
_cell.angle_beta   90.00
_cell.angle_gamma   90.00
#
_symmetry.space_group_name_H-M   'P 1'
#
loop_
_entity.id
_entity.type
_entity.pdbx_description
1 polymer ?
#
loop_
_entity_poly.entity_id
_entity_poly.type
_entity_poly.pdbx_seq_one_letter_code
_entity_poly.pdbx_strand_id
1 'polypeptide(L)' 'DIQGRNTANPSSLILSSVMMLRHLQLNEHADQIEKAVHKTLSVDGIRTPDLGGSQSTTDFTKAVIRNL' A
#
# COMPACT_ATOMS: atom_id res chain seq x y z
N ASP A 1 7.06 6.55 17.69
CA ASP A 1 6.73 7.97 17.42
C ASP A 1 6.32 8.29 15.98
N ILE A 2 5.22 7.70 15.50
CA ILE A 2 4.63 8.00 14.16
C ILE A 2 3.11 8.26 14.24
N GLN A 3 2.49 7.99 15.40
CA GLN A 3 1.04 8.07 15.59
C GLN A 3 0.51 9.49 15.30
N GLY A 4 -0.55 9.59 14.50
CA GLY A 4 -1.24 10.85 14.18
C GLY A 4 -0.53 11.75 13.16
N ARG A 5 0.61 11.33 12.59
CA ARG A 5 1.41 12.18 11.69
C ARG A 5 1.17 11.96 10.19
N ASN A 6 0.36 10.97 9.80
CA ASN A 6 0.10 10.65 8.38
C ASN A 6 1.40 10.38 7.59
N THR A 7 2.42 9.81 8.25
CA THR A 7 3.73 9.51 7.66
C THR A 7 4.12 8.03 7.72
N ALA A 8 3.25 7.17 8.30
CA ALA A 8 3.49 5.74 8.36
C ALA A 8 3.29 5.09 6.99
N ASN A 9 4.14 4.14 6.62
CA ASN A 9 3.90 3.28 5.47
C ASN A 9 2.70 2.34 5.73
N PRO A 10 1.62 2.43 4.95
CA PRO A 10 0.48 1.52 5.11
C PRO A 10 0.70 0.16 4.42
N SER A 11 1.80 -0.05 3.69
CA SER A 11 1.98 -1.24 2.84
C SER A 11 1.92 -2.55 3.64
N SER A 12 2.49 -2.61 4.85
CA SER A 12 2.47 -3.82 5.66
C SER A 12 1.05 -4.27 6.00
N LEU A 13 0.19 -3.34 6.40
CA LEU A 13 -1.21 -3.64 6.72
C LEU A 13 -1.99 -4.07 5.47
N ILE A 14 -1.73 -3.42 4.33
CA ILE A 14 -2.37 -3.77 3.06
C ILE A 14 -1.95 -5.18 2.63
N LEU A 15 -0.66 -5.53 2.71
CA LEU A 15 -0.16 -6.86 2.35
C LEU A 15 -0.66 -7.95 3.32
N SER A 16 -0.80 -7.66 4.62
CA SER A 16 -1.49 -8.57 5.54
C SER A 16 -2.96 -8.79 5.13
N SER A 17 -3.63 -7.75 4.65
CA SER A 17 -5.01 -7.86 4.13
C SER A 17 -5.07 -8.69 2.83
N VAL A 18 -4.08 -8.56 1.95
CA VAL A 18 -3.91 -9.43 0.77
C VAL A 18 -3.76 -10.89 1.18
N MET A 19 -2.93 -11.19 2.19
CA MET A 19 -2.79 -12.55 2.72
C MET A 19 -4.13 -13.09 3.27
N MET A 20 -4.90 -12.25 3.97
CA MET A 20 -6.25 -12.60 4.43
C MET A 20 -7.19 -12.90 3.25
N LEU A 21 -7.20 -12.08 2.20
CA LEU A 21 -8.02 -12.32 1.01
C LEU A 21 -7.66 -13.65 0.34
N ARG A 22 -6.36 -13.98 0.25
CA ARG A 22 -5.90 -15.29 -0.24
C ARG A 22 -6.42 -16.43 0.64
N HIS A 23 -6.36 -16.28 1.97
CA HIS A 23 -6.90 -17.26 2.90
C HIS A 23 -8.41 -17.51 2.70
N LEU A 24 -9.15 -16.45 2.38
CA LEU A 24 -10.58 -16.49 2.07
C LEU A 24 -10.90 -16.94 0.63
N GLN A 25 -9.91 -17.40 -0.14
CA GLN A 25 -10.04 -17.78 -1.56
C GLN A 25 -10.45 -16.64 -2.50
N LEU A 26 -10.30 -15.39 -2.08
CA LEU A 26 -10.57 -14.18 -2.88
C LEU A 26 -9.33 -13.75 -3.68
N ASN A 27 -8.77 -14.68 -4.45
CA ASN A 27 -7.45 -14.53 -5.08
C ASN A 27 -7.38 -13.39 -6.11
N GLU A 28 -8.44 -13.16 -6.90
CA GLU A 28 -8.47 -12.08 -7.89
C GLU A 28 -8.33 -10.69 -7.23
N HIS A 29 -9.04 -10.48 -6.13
CA HIS A 29 -9.01 -9.23 -5.37
C HIS A 29 -7.64 -9.04 -4.70
N ALA A 30 -7.07 -10.13 -4.17
CA ALA A 30 -5.73 -10.13 -3.62
C ALA A 30 -4.69 -9.73 -4.68
N ASP A 31 -4.76 -10.32 -5.87
CA ASP A 31 -3.83 -10.05 -6.97
C ASP A 31 -3.94 -8.60 -7.48
N GLN A 32 -5.16 -8.06 -7.60
CA GLN A 32 -5.37 -6.66 -7.99
C GLN A 32 -4.72 -5.69 -7.00
N ILE A 33 -4.98 -5.88 -5.70
CA ILE A 33 -4.43 -5.02 -4.64
C ILE A 33 -2.90 -5.14 -4.58
N GLU A 34 -2.36 -6.36 -4.64
CA GLU A 34 -0.91 -6.60 -4.60
C GLU A 34 -0.20 -5.93 -5.79
N LYS A 35 -0.76 -6.06 -7.00
CA LYS A 35 -0.24 -5.37 -8.20
C LYS A 35 -0.30 -3.85 -8.06
N ALA A 36 -1.39 -3.30 -7.53
CA ALA A 36 -1.55 -1.86 -7.34
C ALA A 36 -0.52 -1.30 -6.34
N VAL A 37 -0.27 -2.02 -5.23
CA VAL A 37 0.78 -1.66 -4.25
C VAL A 37 2.15 -1.72 -4.89
N HIS A 38 2.45 -2.79 -5.63
CA HIS A 38 3.74 -2.93 -6.31
C HIS A 38 3.97 -1.82 -7.35
N LYS A 39 2.96 -1.49 -8.16
CA LYS A 39 3.05 -0.38 -9.13
C LYS A 39 3.30 0.96 -8.44
N THR A 40 2.60 1.23 -7.35
CA THR A 40 2.77 2.46 -6.56
C THR A 40 4.21 2.64 -6.04
N LEU A 41 4.83 1.55 -5.56
CA LEU A 41 6.18 1.58 -4.99
C LEU A 41 7.29 1.54 -6.05
N SER A 42 7.14 0.68 -7.06
CA SER A 42 8.20 0.33 -8.01
C SER A 42 8.15 1.17 -9.29
N VAL A 43 6.96 1.56 -9.75
CA VAL A 43 6.78 2.31 -11.00
C VAL A 43 6.61 3.80 -10.69
N ASP A 44 5.67 4.15 -9.80
CA ASP A 44 5.36 5.55 -9.49
C ASP A 44 6.34 6.15 -8.47
N GLY A 45 7.09 5.31 -7.75
CA GLY A 45 8.09 5.74 -6.76
C GLY A 45 7.50 6.43 -5.53
N ILE A 46 6.20 6.27 -5.26
CA ILE A 46 5.52 6.93 -4.15
C ILE A 46 5.84 6.19 -2.86
N ARG A 47 6.59 6.86 -1.97
CA ARG A 47 7.11 6.29 -0.72
C ARG A 47 6.86 7.22 0.45
N THR A 48 6.49 6.64 1.58
CA THR A 48 6.35 7.38 2.84
C THR A 48 7.72 7.65 3.48
N PRO A 49 7.84 8.61 4.42
CA PRO A 49 9.10 8.95 5.07
C PRO A 49 9.86 7.79 5.72
N ASP A 50 9.14 6.81 6.26
CA ASP A 50 9.74 5.61 6.85
C ASP A 50 10.34 4.64 5.80
N LEU A 51 9.99 4.80 4.52
CA LEU A 51 10.64 4.14 3.38
C LEU A 51 11.63 5.04 2.63
N GLY A 52 12.01 6.18 3.22
CA GLY A 52 12.93 7.14 2.62
C GLY A 52 12.32 8.02 1.52
N GLY A 53 10.98 8.08 1.43
CA GLY A 53 10.27 9.01 0.56
C GLY A 53 9.83 10.28 1.28
N SER A 54 8.90 11.02 0.67
CA SER A 54 8.37 12.27 1.22
C SER A 54 6.84 12.35 1.17
N GLN A 55 6.16 11.29 0.73
CA GLN A 55 4.71 11.29 0.54
C GLN A 55 3.99 10.89 1.84
N SER A 56 2.79 11.41 2.06
CA SER A 56 2.01 11.02 3.24
C SER A 56 1.40 9.62 3.09
N THR A 57 0.95 9.01 4.20
CA THR A 57 0.16 7.77 4.19
C THR A 57 -1.07 7.93 3.28
N THR A 58 -1.72 9.09 3.35
CA THR A 58 -2.87 9.43 2.50
C THR A 58 -2.53 9.46 1.02
N ASP A 59 -1.39 10.07 0.65
CA ASP A 59 -0.96 10.13 -0.75
C ASP A 59 -0.64 8.75 -1.29
N PHE A 60 0.02 7.92 -0.48
CA PHE A 60 0.27 6.53 -0.79
C PHE A 60 -1.04 5.76 -1.02
N THR A 61 -2.01 5.85 -0.11
CA THR A 61 -3.32 5.19 -0.26
C THR A 61 -4.05 5.65 -1.52
N LYS A 62 -4.06 6.95 -1.84
CA LYS A 62 -4.66 7.47 -3.07
C LYS A 62 -3.98 6.90 -4.32
N ALA A 63 -2.65 6.76 -4.30
CA ALA A 63 -1.92 6.18 -5.41
C ALA A 63 -2.24 4.70 -5.61
N VAL A 64 -2.32 3.92 -4.54
CA VAL A 64 -2.76 2.53 -4.61
C VAL A 64 -4.17 2.44 -5.22
N ILE A 65 -5.12 3.26 -4.76
CA ILE A 65 -6.49 3.27 -5.30
C ILE A 65 -6.52 3.62 -6.79
N ARG A 66 -5.68 4.55 -7.26
CA ARG A 66 -5.57 4.89 -8.70
C ARG A 66 -4.98 3.77 -9.56
N ASN A 67 -4.29 2.82 -8.93
CA ASN A 67 -3.59 1.72 -9.60
C ASN A 67 -4.36 0.38 -9.53
N LEU A 68 -5.53 0.35 -8.88
CA LEU A 68 -6.52 -0.73 -8.98
C LEU A 68 -7.23 -0.67 -10.34
#